data_AF-A0A944T914-F1
#
_entry.id   AF-A0A944T914-F1
#
_cell.length_a   1.000
_cell.length_b   1.000
_cell.length_c   1.000
_cell.angle_alpha   90.00
_cell.angle_beta   90.00
_cell.angle_gamma   90.00
#
_symmetry.space_group_name_H-M   'P 1'
#
loop_
_entity.id
_entity.type
_entity.pdbx_description
1 polymer ?
#
loop_
_entity_poly.entity_id
_entity_poly.type
_entity_poly.pdbx_seq_one_letter_code
_entity_poly.pdbx_strand_id
1 'polypeptide(L)'
;TLQFSRGCPFRCEFCDIIVMFGRKPRMKSLPQIKAELDVLRGLGVQGVFFVDDNLIGNKPEAKKLLRFLGQYQKEHGNPFSFGTEASINLAQDDELMALFRGANFSWLFIGIESPDPESLKETQKTQNLKEDILTSVRRIYSNGLDVLGGFIIGFDNDTIDTFEMQYKFISDSGIQSAMIGLMTALPHTPLYERIEREGRLIELDGVADNTRPQSNIVPKNMTSEEMSDAYQALYTRLLSDAEIARRIRNKVRYLREPQYQSAFSVAERLRIFGQVFVKGILPGGIGRTWYFLSSLPIFAPSRLSLVIADWIIGLSMKEFAARKLAADPFESHAVERRVAALRTAIDSYVKKGLVTLTHRDTPIPDITLSIRELLDQQFSRRAVPKIRRLLKHSRANLTVRLESLQAPHLEQIEHLLARLQKYGDRISVVVDENLHGLIPIDSSIFNLVLRSKNAEQAA
;
A
#
# COMPACT_ATOMS: atom_id res chain seq x y z
N THR A 1 10.05 3.13 -11.53
CA THR A 1 9.86 1.66 -11.49
C THR A 1 10.51 1.05 -12.71
N LEU A 2 10.72 -0.27 -12.73
CA LEU A 2 11.22 -1.03 -13.86
C LEU A 2 10.48 -2.38 -13.91
N GLN A 3 10.31 -3.00 -15.07
CA GLN A 3 9.70 -4.34 -15.18
C GLN A 3 10.62 -5.23 -16.00
N PHE A 4 10.99 -6.38 -15.46
CA PHE A 4 11.81 -7.37 -16.16
C PHE A 4 10.96 -8.40 -16.90
N SER A 5 9.86 -8.84 -16.30
CA SER A 5 9.05 -9.94 -16.80
C SER A 5 7.57 -9.77 -16.49
N ARG A 6 6.75 -10.55 -17.22
CA ARG A 6 5.30 -10.68 -17.00
C ARG A 6 4.88 -12.13 -17.01
N GLY A 7 3.95 -12.47 -16.11
CA GLY A 7 3.40 -13.82 -15.93
C GLY A 7 4.08 -14.58 -14.80
N CYS A 8 3.36 -15.55 -14.23
CA CYS A 8 3.79 -16.30 -13.05
C CYS A 8 3.50 -17.80 -13.22
N PRO A 9 4.44 -18.72 -12.91
CA PRO A 9 4.25 -20.17 -13.13
C PRO A 9 3.25 -20.82 -12.16
N PHE A 10 2.92 -20.14 -11.06
CA PHE A 10 2.05 -20.67 -10.01
C PHE A 10 0.57 -20.73 -10.43
N ARG A 11 -0.25 -21.20 -9.48
CA ARG A 11 -1.69 -21.51 -9.68
C ARG A 11 -2.57 -20.96 -8.57
N CYS A 12 -2.11 -19.93 -7.86
CA CYS A 12 -2.87 -19.34 -6.76
C CYS A 12 -4.28 -18.98 -7.25
N GLU A 13 -5.30 -19.59 -6.65
CA GLU A 13 -6.68 -19.57 -7.17
C GLU A 13 -7.26 -18.15 -7.21
N PHE A 14 -6.89 -17.32 -6.23
CA PHE A 14 -7.33 -15.94 -6.04
C PHE A 14 -6.59 -14.92 -6.92
N CYS A 15 -5.55 -15.34 -7.64
CA CYS A 15 -4.62 -14.43 -8.31
C CYS A 15 -5.04 -14.15 -9.75
N ASP A 16 -5.10 -12.88 -10.13
CA ASP A 16 -5.44 -12.37 -11.46
C ASP A 16 -4.26 -12.43 -12.45
N ILE A 17 -3.02 -12.49 -11.98
CA ILE A 17 -1.81 -12.51 -12.82
C ILE A 17 -1.82 -13.64 -13.85
N ILE A 18 -2.32 -14.83 -13.48
CA ILE A 18 -2.39 -15.95 -14.42
C ILE A 18 -3.45 -15.74 -15.51
N VAL A 19 -4.50 -14.97 -15.20
CA VAL A 19 -5.59 -14.60 -16.11
C VAL A 19 -5.11 -13.50 -17.06
N MET A 20 -4.45 -12.48 -16.52
CA MET A 20 -4.00 -11.31 -17.28
C MET A 20 -2.73 -11.56 -18.12
N PHE A 21 -1.72 -12.21 -17.54
CA PHE A 21 -0.38 -12.31 -18.15
C PHE A 21 0.03 -13.72 -18.52
N GLY A 22 -0.76 -14.73 -18.13
CA GLY A 22 -0.50 -16.12 -18.39
C GLY A 22 0.58 -16.72 -17.48
N ARG A 23 0.80 -18.03 -17.67
CA ARG A 23 1.61 -18.83 -16.74
C ARG A 23 3.06 -19.04 -17.14
N LYS A 24 3.44 -18.56 -18.32
CA LYS A 24 4.80 -18.64 -18.82
C LYS A 24 5.42 -17.25 -18.67
N PRO A 25 6.36 -17.05 -17.70
CA PRO A 25 7.07 -15.79 -17.58
C PRO A 25 7.75 -15.45 -18.90
N ARG A 26 7.56 -14.19 -19.34
CA ARG A 26 8.18 -13.62 -20.53
C ARG A 26 9.04 -12.45 -20.09
N MET A 27 10.32 -12.48 -20.44
CA MET A 27 11.31 -11.53 -19.93
C MET A 27 11.76 -10.55 -21.01
N LYS A 28 12.11 -9.34 -20.60
CA LYS A 28 12.89 -8.41 -21.40
C LYS A 28 14.33 -8.89 -21.55
N SER A 29 15.01 -8.43 -22.59
CA SER A 29 16.43 -8.69 -22.78
C SER A 29 17.29 -7.87 -21.81
N LEU A 30 18.45 -8.38 -21.39
CA LEU A 30 19.39 -7.62 -20.54
C LEU A 30 19.85 -6.28 -21.16
N PRO A 31 20.10 -6.18 -22.49
CA PRO A 31 20.38 -4.88 -23.12
C PRO A 31 19.24 -3.86 -22.95
N GLN A 32 17.99 -4.31 -23.00
CA GLN A 32 16.85 -3.42 -22.75
C GLN A 32 16.82 -2.96 -21.29
N ILE A 33 17.07 -3.85 -20.33
CA ILE A 33 17.18 -3.49 -18.90
C ILE A 33 18.32 -2.48 -18.70
N LYS A 34 19.46 -2.66 -19.35
CA LYS A 34 20.58 -1.71 -19.30
C LYS A 34 20.15 -0.32 -19.76
N ALA A 35 19.49 -0.22 -20.91
CA ALA A 35 19.06 1.06 -21.45
C ALA A 35 18.07 1.78 -20.52
N GLU A 36 17.13 1.04 -19.92
CA GLU A 36 16.19 1.58 -18.93
C GLU A 36 16.92 2.05 -17.65
N LEU A 37 17.90 1.28 -17.15
CA LEU A 37 18.73 1.68 -16.01
C LEU A 37 19.57 2.93 -16.31
N ASP A 38 20.13 3.05 -17.52
CA ASP A 38 20.91 4.22 -17.92
C ASP A 38 20.06 5.51 -17.93
N VAL A 39 18.81 5.41 -18.38
CA VAL A 39 17.85 6.52 -18.32
C VAL A 39 17.54 6.88 -16.85
N LEU A 40 17.23 5.90 -16.01
CA LEU A 40 16.94 6.14 -14.59
C LEU A 40 18.13 6.78 -13.86
N ARG A 41 19.35 6.33 -14.16
CA ARG A 41 20.58 6.89 -13.61
C ARG A 41 20.80 8.33 -14.08
N GLY A 42 20.55 8.61 -15.36
CA GLY A 42 20.62 9.97 -15.93
C GLY A 42 19.64 10.94 -15.28
N LEU A 43 18.50 10.44 -14.79
CA LEU A 43 17.50 11.20 -14.02
C LEU A 43 17.83 11.31 -12.52
N GLY A 44 18.93 10.71 -12.04
CA GLY A 44 19.32 10.73 -10.63
C GLY A 44 18.44 9.84 -9.74
N VAL A 45 17.71 8.88 -10.30
CA VAL A 45 16.88 7.94 -9.53
C VAL A 45 17.79 7.04 -8.70
N GLN A 46 17.48 6.90 -7.41
CA GLN A 46 18.24 6.02 -6.49
C GLN A 46 17.46 4.79 -6.06
N GLY A 47 16.13 4.85 -6.04
CA GLY A 47 15.26 3.73 -5.67
C GLY A 47 14.56 3.17 -6.90
N VAL A 48 14.74 1.88 -7.18
CA VAL A 48 14.09 1.22 -8.33
C VAL A 48 13.32 -0.01 -7.85
N PHE A 49 12.00 0.08 -7.93
CA PHE A 49 11.10 -1.07 -7.72
C PHE A 49 10.88 -1.83 -9.03
N PHE A 50 11.26 -3.11 -9.03
CA PHE A 50 10.89 -4.09 -10.05
C PHE A 50 9.44 -4.52 -9.85
N VAL A 51 8.54 -4.09 -10.73
CA VAL A 51 7.09 -4.30 -10.63
C VAL A 51 6.65 -5.67 -11.17
N ASP A 52 7.56 -6.64 -11.12
CA ASP A 52 7.28 -8.02 -11.50
C ASP A 52 6.45 -8.69 -10.40
N ASP A 53 5.32 -9.30 -10.74
CA ASP A 53 4.46 -10.02 -9.77
C ASP A 53 5.21 -11.16 -9.05
N ASN A 54 6.23 -11.69 -9.72
CA ASN A 54 7.22 -12.59 -9.13
C ASN A 54 8.51 -12.57 -9.95
N LEU A 55 9.50 -11.78 -9.53
CA LEU A 55 10.77 -11.65 -10.26
C LEU A 55 11.50 -12.99 -10.43
N ILE A 56 11.29 -13.93 -9.49
CA ILE A 56 11.90 -15.27 -9.52
C ILE A 56 11.00 -16.32 -10.18
N GLY A 57 9.93 -15.91 -10.87
CA GLY A 57 9.01 -16.80 -11.59
C GLY A 57 9.73 -17.68 -12.62
N ASN A 58 10.86 -17.22 -13.15
CA ASN A 58 11.82 -18.04 -13.90
C ASN A 58 13.20 -17.93 -13.24
N LYS A 59 13.51 -18.85 -12.31
CA LYS A 59 14.76 -18.79 -11.52
C LYS A 59 16.04 -18.69 -12.36
N PRO A 60 16.26 -19.51 -13.42
CA PRO A 60 17.44 -19.36 -14.27
C PRO A 60 17.61 -17.95 -14.86
N GLU A 61 16.52 -17.36 -15.36
CA GLU A 61 16.55 -16.03 -15.97
C GLU A 61 16.70 -14.92 -14.92
N ALA A 62 16.05 -15.07 -13.76
CA ALA A 62 16.25 -14.18 -12.61
C ALA A 62 17.73 -14.18 -12.15
N LYS A 63 18.38 -15.34 -12.08
CA LYS A 63 19.82 -15.43 -11.75
C LYS A 63 20.68 -14.69 -12.79
N LYS A 64 20.37 -14.79 -14.09
CA LYS A 64 21.08 -14.03 -15.14
C LYS A 64 20.91 -12.52 -14.95
N LEU A 65 19.69 -12.07 -14.71
CA LEU A 65 19.40 -10.67 -14.40
C LEU A 65 20.19 -10.20 -13.17
N LEU A 66 20.12 -10.91 -12.04
CA LEU A 66 20.76 -10.47 -10.81
C LEU A 66 22.29 -10.37 -10.94
N ARG A 67 22.93 -11.29 -11.66
CA ARG A 67 24.37 -11.18 -11.99
C ARG A 67 24.67 -9.95 -12.84
N PHE A 68 23.84 -9.69 -13.85
CA PHE A 68 23.93 -8.49 -14.67
C PHE A 68 23.77 -7.22 -13.83
N LEU A 69 22.77 -7.16 -12.94
CA LEU A 69 22.54 -6.01 -12.06
C LEU A 69 23.70 -5.79 -11.09
N GLY A 70 24.23 -6.85 -10.48
CA GLY A 70 25.40 -6.76 -9.61
C GLY A 70 26.63 -6.24 -10.34
N GLN A 71 26.84 -6.64 -11.60
CA GLN A 71 27.91 -6.10 -12.43
C GLN A 71 27.67 -4.63 -12.79
N TYR A 72 26.46 -4.28 -13.23
CA TYR A 72 26.08 -2.89 -13.54
C TYR A 72 26.32 -1.97 -12.34
N GLN A 73 25.91 -2.40 -11.15
CA GLN A 73 26.10 -1.67 -9.90
C GLN A 73 27.58 -1.41 -9.62
N LYS A 74 28.45 -2.44 -9.74
CA LYS A 74 29.91 -2.28 -9.56
C LYS A 74 30.52 -1.30 -10.56
N GLU A 75 30.12 -1.37 -11.82
CA GLU A 75 30.64 -0.49 -12.89
C GLU A 75 30.25 0.99 -12.70
N HIS A 76 29.12 1.26 -12.05
CA HIS A 76 28.56 2.60 -11.92
C HIS A 76 28.56 3.14 -10.48
N GLY A 77 29.24 2.47 -9.54
CA GLY A 77 29.38 2.93 -8.15
C GLY A 77 28.15 2.72 -7.26
N ASN A 78 27.39 1.65 -7.48
CA ASN A 78 26.15 1.26 -6.77
C ASN A 78 25.07 2.37 -6.74
N PRO A 79 24.65 2.90 -7.91
CA PRO A 79 23.74 4.05 -7.97
C PRO A 79 22.33 3.74 -7.45
N PHE A 80 21.90 2.47 -7.51
CA PHE A 80 20.53 2.08 -7.18
C PHE A 80 20.43 1.22 -5.92
N SER A 81 19.34 1.38 -5.18
CA SER A 81 18.78 0.38 -4.28
C SER A 81 17.53 -0.21 -4.92
N PHE A 82 17.46 -1.54 -4.98
CA PHE A 82 16.35 -2.24 -5.61
C PHE A 82 15.34 -2.80 -4.61
N GLY A 83 14.10 -2.92 -5.05
CA GLY A 83 13.06 -3.71 -4.41
C GLY A 83 12.26 -4.48 -5.44
N THR A 84 11.58 -5.53 -5.03
CA THR A 84 10.73 -6.34 -5.93
C THR A 84 9.70 -7.14 -5.15
N GLU A 85 8.75 -7.72 -5.87
CA GLU A 85 7.95 -8.84 -5.38
C GLU A 85 8.61 -10.18 -5.75
N ALA A 86 8.54 -11.14 -4.83
CA ALA A 86 9.06 -12.48 -5.03
C ALA A 86 8.29 -13.49 -4.19
N SER A 87 8.28 -14.75 -4.63
CA SER A 87 7.74 -15.84 -3.81
C SER A 87 8.71 -16.28 -2.72
N ILE A 88 8.17 -16.76 -1.59
CA ILE A 88 8.96 -17.10 -0.40
C ILE A 88 10.00 -18.21 -0.62
N ASN A 89 9.81 -19.06 -1.64
CA ASN A 89 10.77 -20.09 -2.04
C ASN A 89 12.11 -19.54 -2.59
N LEU A 90 12.29 -18.21 -2.61
CA LEU A 90 13.61 -17.56 -2.65
C LEU A 90 14.49 -18.03 -1.48
N ALA A 91 13.92 -18.13 -0.27
CA ALA A 91 14.65 -18.44 0.97
C ALA A 91 15.29 -19.84 0.98
N GLN A 92 14.96 -20.66 -0.01
CA GLN A 92 15.43 -22.04 -0.19
C GLN A 92 16.56 -22.14 -1.24
N ASP A 93 17.02 -21.01 -1.79
CA ASP A 93 18.04 -20.95 -2.84
C ASP A 93 19.12 -19.94 -2.43
N ASP A 94 20.18 -20.46 -1.79
CA ASP A 94 21.27 -19.66 -1.24
C ASP A 94 21.96 -18.81 -2.32
N GLU A 95 22.07 -19.33 -3.54
CA GLU A 95 22.62 -18.57 -4.66
C GLU A 95 21.71 -17.39 -5.02
N LEU A 96 20.38 -17.58 -5.09
CA LEU A 96 19.46 -16.45 -5.31
C LEU A 96 19.62 -15.40 -4.21
N MET A 97 19.60 -15.80 -2.93
CA MET A 97 19.74 -14.84 -1.83
C MET A 97 21.05 -14.05 -1.91
N ALA A 98 22.17 -14.71 -2.20
CA ALA A 98 23.46 -14.06 -2.39
C ALA A 98 23.46 -13.10 -3.60
N LEU A 99 22.81 -13.49 -4.71
CA LEU A 99 22.68 -12.65 -5.90
C LEU A 99 21.80 -11.41 -5.68
N PHE A 100 20.69 -11.54 -4.93
CA PHE A 100 19.87 -10.39 -4.51
C PHE A 100 20.69 -9.40 -3.69
N ARG A 101 21.44 -9.89 -2.70
CA ARG A 101 22.35 -9.07 -1.89
C ARG A 101 23.42 -8.39 -2.76
N GLY A 102 24.06 -9.16 -3.64
CA GLY A 102 25.11 -8.67 -4.54
C GLY A 102 24.63 -7.66 -5.58
N ALA A 103 23.33 -7.68 -5.92
CA ALA A 103 22.70 -6.71 -6.81
C ALA A 103 22.19 -5.45 -6.08
N ASN A 104 22.35 -5.35 -4.75
CA ASN A 104 21.86 -4.25 -3.91
C ASN A 104 20.33 -4.15 -3.80
N PHE A 105 19.64 -5.29 -3.72
CA PHE A 105 18.25 -5.31 -3.26
C PHE A 105 18.22 -5.03 -1.75
N SER A 106 17.31 -4.15 -1.32
CA SER A 106 17.15 -3.78 0.08
C SER A 106 15.89 -4.36 0.72
N TRP A 107 14.86 -4.66 -0.08
CA TRP A 107 13.60 -5.22 0.40
C TRP A 107 12.91 -6.12 -0.63
N LEU A 108 12.07 -7.01 -0.12
CA LEU A 108 11.21 -7.90 -0.90
C LEU A 108 9.78 -7.81 -0.40
N PHE A 109 8.83 -7.67 -1.31
CA PHE A 109 7.44 -7.96 -1.01
C PHE A 109 7.20 -9.47 -1.19
N ILE A 110 6.74 -10.13 -0.13
CA ILE A 110 6.46 -11.56 -0.11
C ILE A 110 4.97 -11.75 0.20
N GLY A 111 4.25 -12.37 -0.73
CA GLY A 111 2.89 -12.87 -0.46
C GLY A 111 2.94 -14.06 0.48
N ILE A 112 2.73 -13.82 1.78
CA ILE A 112 2.62 -14.86 2.81
C ILE A 112 1.21 -15.45 2.78
N GLU A 113 0.21 -14.57 2.61
CA GLU A 113 -1.23 -14.78 2.65
C GLU A 113 -1.75 -15.28 3.99
N SER A 114 -1.42 -16.52 4.36
CA SER A 114 -1.88 -17.14 5.60
C SER A 114 -0.78 -17.97 6.24
N PRO A 115 -0.63 -17.94 7.58
CA PRO A 115 0.21 -18.89 8.31
C PRO A 115 -0.46 -20.26 8.46
N ASP A 116 -1.75 -20.39 8.15
CA ASP A 116 -2.47 -21.67 8.20
C ASP A 116 -2.18 -22.51 6.93
N PRO A 117 -1.60 -23.72 7.08
CA PRO A 117 -1.34 -24.61 5.96
C PRO A 117 -2.59 -25.05 5.18
N GLU A 118 -3.75 -25.19 5.84
CA GLU A 118 -4.97 -25.63 5.15
C GLU A 118 -5.50 -24.54 4.20
N SER A 119 -5.52 -23.29 4.65
CA SER A 119 -5.82 -22.11 3.82
C SER A 119 -4.88 -21.96 2.61
N LEU A 120 -3.59 -22.29 2.77
CA LEU A 120 -2.63 -22.27 1.65
C LEU A 120 -2.83 -23.44 0.66
N LYS A 121 -3.23 -24.62 1.15
CA LYS A 121 -3.50 -25.79 0.31
C LYS A 121 -4.73 -25.57 -0.56
N GLU A 122 -5.83 -25.08 0.01
CA GLU A 122 -7.09 -24.86 -0.74
C GLU A 122 -6.87 -23.92 -1.93
N THR A 123 -6.02 -22.90 -1.78
CA THR A 123 -5.78 -21.88 -2.81
C THR A 123 -4.59 -22.18 -3.70
N GLN A 124 -4.03 -23.39 -3.59
CA GLN A 124 -2.89 -23.86 -4.39
C GLN A 124 -1.62 -23.02 -4.24
N LYS A 125 -1.45 -22.30 -3.12
CA LYS A 125 -0.21 -21.55 -2.80
C LYS A 125 0.90 -22.46 -2.24
N THR A 126 1.13 -23.56 -2.94
CA THR A 126 1.99 -24.67 -2.53
C THR A 126 3.45 -24.29 -2.27
N GLN A 127 3.95 -23.21 -2.87
CA GLN A 127 5.30 -22.74 -2.64
C GLN A 127 5.54 -22.25 -1.19
N ASN A 128 4.49 -21.82 -0.48
CA ASN A 128 4.56 -21.43 0.92
C ASN A 128 4.50 -22.62 1.88
N LEU A 129 4.19 -23.83 1.39
CA LEU A 129 4.09 -25.06 2.19
C LEU A 129 5.39 -25.88 2.24
N LYS A 130 6.43 -25.45 1.52
CA LYS A 130 7.67 -26.22 1.38
C LYS A 130 8.59 -26.17 2.60
N GLU A 131 8.48 -25.11 3.38
CA GLU A 131 9.25 -24.86 4.60
C GLU A 131 8.39 -24.06 5.57
N ASP A 132 8.71 -24.11 6.87
CA ASP A 132 8.17 -23.18 7.84
C ASP A 132 8.41 -21.72 7.40
N ILE A 133 7.31 -20.98 7.25
CA ILE A 133 7.30 -19.63 6.71
C ILE A 133 8.14 -18.68 7.58
N LEU A 134 8.08 -18.84 8.91
CA LEU A 134 8.84 -18.00 9.84
C LEU A 134 10.36 -18.22 9.67
N THR A 135 10.78 -19.45 9.47
CA THR A 135 12.17 -19.82 9.14
C THR A 135 12.62 -19.18 7.84
N SER A 136 11.80 -19.26 6.78
CA SER A 136 12.10 -18.61 5.51
C SER A 136 12.25 -17.09 5.64
N VAL A 137 11.35 -16.40 6.37
CA VAL A 137 11.45 -14.96 6.64
C VAL A 137 12.75 -14.61 7.37
N ARG A 138 13.12 -15.39 8.40
CA ARG A 138 14.37 -15.17 9.16
C ARG A 138 15.61 -15.38 8.30
N ARG A 139 15.57 -16.33 7.34
CA ARG A 139 16.66 -16.51 6.35
C ARG A 139 16.81 -15.31 5.44
N ILE A 140 15.70 -14.77 4.93
CA ILE A 140 15.70 -13.55 4.11
C ILE A 140 16.34 -12.40 4.89
N TYR A 141 15.90 -12.17 6.14
CA TYR A 141 16.50 -11.16 7.01
C TYR A 141 18.00 -11.40 7.27
N SER A 142 18.41 -12.64 7.49
CA SER A 142 19.83 -12.95 7.74
C SER A 142 20.75 -12.61 6.56
N ASN A 143 20.18 -12.49 5.35
CA ASN A 143 20.86 -12.05 4.13
C ASN A 143 20.81 -10.52 3.90
N GLY A 144 20.28 -9.74 4.86
CA GLY A 144 20.24 -8.28 4.79
C GLY A 144 19.11 -7.70 3.94
N LEU A 145 18.12 -8.53 3.60
CA LEU A 145 16.94 -8.16 2.83
C LEU A 145 15.76 -7.94 3.79
N ASP A 146 15.10 -6.78 3.72
CA ASP A 146 13.88 -6.54 4.48
C ASP A 146 12.67 -7.24 3.81
N VAL A 147 11.61 -7.50 4.59
CA VAL A 147 10.39 -8.18 4.13
C VAL A 147 9.19 -7.28 4.37
N LEU A 148 8.49 -6.98 3.29
CA LEU A 148 7.14 -6.46 3.28
C LEU A 148 6.22 -7.67 3.06
N GLY A 149 5.24 -7.88 3.92
CA GLY A 149 4.39 -9.09 3.88
C GLY A 149 3.00 -8.77 3.37
N GLY A 150 2.54 -9.53 2.37
CA GLY A 150 1.13 -9.61 1.98
C GLY A 150 0.42 -10.70 2.77
N PHE A 151 -0.75 -10.37 3.33
CA PHE A 151 -1.61 -11.26 4.10
C PHE A 151 -3.05 -11.14 3.61
N ILE A 152 -3.76 -12.26 3.58
CA ILE A 152 -5.16 -12.34 3.17
C ILE A 152 -5.93 -13.09 4.25
N ILE A 153 -7.12 -12.59 4.56
CA ILE A 153 -8.08 -13.22 5.47
C ILE A 153 -9.40 -13.39 4.71
N GLY A 154 -10.10 -14.50 4.92
CA GLY A 154 -11.36 -14.83 4.25
C GLY A 154 -11.25 -16.03 3.31
N PHE A 155 -10.25 -16.89 3.53
CA PHE A 155 -10.18 -18.21 2.93
C PHE A 155 -11.33 -19.10 3.44
N ASP A 156 -11.69 -20.15 2.70
CA ASP A 156 -12.81 -21.02 3.09
C ASP A 156 -12.50 -21.84 4.36
N ASN A 157 -11.22 -22.06 4.65
CA ASN A 157 -10.72 -22.65 5.89
C ASN A 157 -10.53 -21.64 7.04
N ASP A 158 -10.62 -20.33 6.78
CA ASP A 158 -10.41 -19.34 7.85
C ASP A 158 -11.55 -19.36 8.87
N THR A 159 -11.20 -19.21 10.15
CA THR A 159 -12.10 -19.05 11.28
C THR A 159 -11.70 -17.82 12.09
N ILE A 160 -12.41 -17.52 13.19
CA ILE A 160 -12.00 -16.46 14.12
C ILE A 160 -10.61 -16.70 14.72
N ASP A 161 -10.19 -17.97 14.84
CA ASP A 161 -8.84 -18.30 15.33
C ASP A 161 -7.73 -17.89 14.35
N THR A 162 -8.05 -17.76 13.04
CA THR A 162 -7.10 -17.27 12.02
C THR A 162 -6.52 -15.92 12.40
N PHE A 163 -7.31 -15.02 12.99
CA PHE A 163 -6.84 -13.68 13.35
C PHE A 163 -5.74 -13.72 14.40
N GLU A 164 -5.82 -14.64 15.38
CA GLU A 164 -4.74 -14.83 16.36
C GLU A 164 -3.50 -15.48 15.71
N MET A 165 -3.69 -16.44 14.78
CA MET A 165 -2.59 -17.03 14.03
C MET A 165 -1.83 -15.98 13.21
N GLN A 166 -2.56 -15.12 12.49
CA GLN A 166 -2.01 -14.00 11.74
C GLN A 166 -1.28 -13.02 12.65
N TYR A 167 -1.89 -12.62 13.77
CA TYR A 167 -1.27 -11.74 14.76
C TYR A 167 0.07 -12.31 15.27
N LYS A 168 0.05 -13.58 15.71
CA LYS A 168 1.23 -14.26 16.26
C LYS A 168 2.33 -14.32 15.21
N PHE A 169 2.01 -14.73 13.99
CA PHE A 169 2.99 -14.82 12.91
C PHE A 169 3.60 -13.46 12.55
N ILE A 170 2.76 -12.45 12.28
CA ILE A 170 3.22 -11.10 11.90
C ILE A 170 4.12 -10.54 12.98
N SER A 171 3.76 -10.78 14.25
CA SER A 171 4.54 -10.21 15.32
C SER A 171 5.84 -10.96 15.63
N ASP A 172 5.81 -12.30 15.61
CA ASP A 172 6.99 -13.15 15.84
C ASP A 172 7.99 -13.08 14.68
N SER A 173 7.51 -12.83 13.45
CA SER A 173 8.35 -12.57 12.29
C SER A 173 9.00 -11.18 12.34
N GLY A 174 8.37 -10.19 12.97
CA GLY A 174 8.87 -8.82 13.00
C GLY A 174 8.63 -8.02 11.71
N ILE A 175 7.78 -8.53 10.81
CA ILE A 175 7.36 -7.81 9.61
C ILE A 175 6.62 -6.54 10.03
N GLN A 176 7.17 -5.37 9.71
CA GLN A 176 6.55 -4.08 10.06
C GLN A 176 5.45 -3.70 9.07
N SER A 177 5.80 -3.72 7.79
CA SER A 177 4.87 -3.47 6.69
C SER A 177 4.11 -4.75 6.37
N ALA A 178 3.08 -5.02 7.17
CA ALA A 178 2.14 -6.11 6.94
C ALA A 178 0.88 -5.55 6.26
N MET A 179 0.73 -5.84 4.97
CA MET A 179 -0.44 -5.48 4.19
C MET A 179 -1.47 -6.60 4.33
N ILE A 180 -2.48 -6.38 5.17
CA ILE A 180 -3.52 -7.37 5.47
C ILE A 180 -4.80 -6.94 4.76
N GLY A 181 -5.26 -7.75 3.80
CA GLY A 181 -6.50 -7.53 3.08
C GLY A 181 -7.55 -8.59 3.40
N LEU A 182 -8.82 -8.22 3.27
CA LEU A 182 -9.89 -9.23 3.19
C LEU A 182 -9.95 -9.76 1.76
N MET A 183 -10.16 -11.08 1.63
CA MET A 183 -10.21 -11.77 0.35
C MET A 183 -11.26 -11.13 -0.53
N THR A 184 -10.90 -10.82 -1.77
CA THR A 184 -11.83 -10.37 -2.79
C THR A 184 -11.73 -11.32 -3.98
N ALA A 185 -12.84 -11.89 -4.38
CA ALA A 185 -12.97 -12.65 -5.62
C ALA A 185 -12.86 -11.68 -6.80
N LEU A 186 -11.70 -11.62 -7.44
CA LEU A 186 -11.49 -10.78 -8.61
C LEU A 186 -12.16 -11.39 -9.84
N PRO A 187 -12.88 -10.62 -10.67
CA PRO A 187 -13.54 -11.13 -11.87
C PRO A 187 -12.62 -11.98 -12.74
N HIS A 188 -13.17 -13.05 -13.32
CA HIS A 188 -12.47 -14.00 -14.20
C HIS A 188 -11.35 -14.82 -13.54
N THR A 189 -11.14 -14.72 -12.22
CA THR A 189 -10.26 -15.64 -11.51
C THR A 189 -10.95 -16.99 -11.24
N PRO A 190 -10.20 -18.09 -11.10
CA PRO A 190 -10.76 -19.36 -10.66
C PRO A 190 -11.53 -19.25 -9.34
N LEU A 191 -11.08 -18.40 -8.41
CA LEU A 191 -11.78 -18.13 -7.17
C LEU A 191 -13.16 -17.53 -7.45
N TYR A 192 -13.24 -16.50 -8.30
CA TYR A 192 -14.50 -15.87 -8.66
C TYR A 192 -15.50 -16.86 -9.25
N GLU A 193 -15.08 -17.66 -10.24
CA GLU A 193 -15.94 -18.68 -10.86
C GLU A 193 -16.46 -19.69 -9.84
N ARG A 194 -15.66 -20.04 -8.84
CA ARG A 194 -16.07 -20.95 -7.76
C ARG A 194 -17.06 -20.27 -6.80
N ILE A 195 -16.75 -19.07 -6.32
CA ILE A 195 -17.60 -18.34 -5.38
C ILE A 195 -18.97 -18.00 -6.00
N GLU A 196 -18.99 -17.62 -7.28
CA GLU A 196 -20.22 -17.36 -8.04
C GLU A 196 -21.07 -18.63 -8.17
N ARG A 197 -20.47 -19.76 -8.54
CA ARG A 197 -21.16 -21.07 -8.63
C ARG A 197 -21.73 -21.53 -7.30
N GLU A 198 -21.05 -21.20 -6.20
CA GLU A 198 -21.50 -21.51 -4.84
C GLU A 198 -22.57 -20.52 -4.32
N GLY A 199 -22.91 -19.47 -5.07
CA GLY A 199 -23.91 -18.47 -4.67
C GLY A 199 -23.46 -17.59 -3.49
N ARG A 200 -22.15 -17.44 -3.28
CA ARG A 200 -21.56 -16.68 -2.16
C ARG A 200 -20.96 -15.33 -2.57
N LEU A 201 -21.14 -14.93 -3.82
CA LEU A 201 -20.69 -13.64 -4.33
C LEU A 201 -21.70 -12.55 -3.94
N ILE A 202 -21.22 -11.45 -3.38
CA ILE A 202 -22.03 -10.26 -3.08
C ILE A 202 -21.50 -9.04 -3.82
N GLU A 203 -22.39 -8.11 -4.12
CA GLU A 203 -22.02 -6.85 -4.77
C GLU A 203 -21.36 -5.91 -3.74
N LEU A 204 -20.25 -5.28 -4.13
CA LEU A 204 -19.56 -4.30 -3.29
C LEU A 204 -19.94 -2.88 -3.71
N ASP A 205 -20.06 -2.00 -2.72
CA ASP A 205 -20.21 -0.57 -2.96
C ASP A 205 -18.89 0.05 -3.47
N GLY A 206 -18.80 0.20 -4.79
CA GLY A 206 -17.69 0.86 -5.47
C GLY A 206 -16.50 -0.05 -5.77
N VAL A 207 -15.34 0.54 -6.06
CA VAL A 207 -14.13 -0.20 -6.48
C VAL A 207 -13.56 -0.99 -5.30
N ALA A 208 -13.31 -2.28 -5.52
CA ALA A 208 -12.63 -3.15 -4.56
C ALA A 208 -11.23 -2.62 -4.23
N ASP A 209 -10.87 -2.67 -2.95
CA ASP A 209 -9.62 -2.14 -2.42
C ASP A 209 -9.16 -3.05 -1.27
N ASN A 210 -7.89 -3.41 -1.26
CA ASN A 210 -7.28 -4.31 -0.28
C ASN A 210 -7.15 -3.70 1.12
N THR A 211 -7.53 -2.43 1.30
CA THR A 211 -7.52 -1.73 2.60
C THR A 211 -8.91 -1.55 3.22
N ARG A 212 -9.97 -2.01 2.55
CA ARG A 212 -11.34 -1.93 3.08
C ARG A 212 -11.65 -3.13 3.97
N PRO A 213 -12.38 -2.93 5.09
CA PRO A 213 -12.85 -4.02 5.94
C PRO A 213 -14.11 -4.69 5.34
N GLN A 214 -14.11 -4.93 4.03
CA GLN A 214 -15.21 -5.54 3.26
C GLN A 214 -14.66 -6.56 2.26
N SER A 215 -15.46 -7.59 1.99
CA SER A 215 -15.20 -8.65 1.01
C SER A 215 -16.43 -8.84 0.14
N ASN A 216 -16.25 -9.22 -1.13
CA ASN A 216 -17.35 -9.63 -2.00
C ASN A 216 -17.71 -11.12 -1.85
N ILE A 217 -17.22 -11.78 -0.81
CA ILE A 217 -17.42 -13.20 -0.55
C ILE A 217 -18.16 -13.35 0.79
N VAL A 218 -19.18 -14.19 0.83
CA VAL A 218 -19.76 -14.67 2.09
C VAL A 218 -18.86 -15.78 2.66
N PRO A 219 -18.18 -15.55 3.81
CA PRO A 219 -17.30 -16.54 4.42
C PRO A 219 -18.07 -17.78 4.93
N LYS A 220 -17.40 -18.95 4.99
CA LYS A 220 -18.03 -20.22 5.40
C LYS A 220 -18.10 -20.44 6.92
N ASN A 221 -17.06 -20.03 7.66
CA ASN A 221 -16.90 -20.38 9.08
C ASN A 221 -16.97 -19.18 10.03
N MET A 222 -17.43 -18.04 9.55
CA MET A 222 -17.72 -16.83 10.34
C MET A 222 -18.74 -15.99 9.59
N THR A 223 -19.38 -15.05 10.26
CA THR A 223 -20.19 -14.02 9.59
C THR A 223 -19.32 -12.91 9.01
N SER A 224 -19.82 -12.17 8.02
CA SER A 224 -19.10 -11.01 7.47
C SER A 224 -18.87 -9.90 8.50
N GLU A 225 -19.77 -9.78 9.48
CA GLU A 225 -19.64 -8.83 10.60
C GLU A 225 -18.50 -9.25 11.54
N GLU A 226 -18.48 -10.50 11.99
CA GLU A 226 -17.38 -11.03 12.82
C GLU A 226 -16.02 -10.91 12.11
N MET A 227 -15.96 -11.19 10.80
CA MET A 227 -14.75 -11.03 10.00
C MET A 227 -14.27 -9.57 9.98
N SER A 228 -15.19 -8.62 9.77
CA SER A 228 -14.89 -7.18 9.70
C SER A 228 -14.43 -6.63 11.05
N ASP A 229 -15.07 -7.05 12.15
CA ASP A 229 -14.71 -6.64 13.51
C ASP A 229 -13.36 -7.22 13.93
N ALA A 230 -13.13 -8.51 13.70
CA ALA A 230 -11.86 -9.16 13.99
C ALA A 230 -10.70 -8.58 13.16
N TYR A 231 -10.96 -8.19 11.90
CA TYR A 231 -9.99 -7.50 11.04
C TYR A 231 -9.58 -6.13 11.62
N GLN A 232 -10.56 -5.32 12.05
CA GLN A 232 -10.30 -4.04 12.70
C GLN A 232 -9.54 -4.20 14.02
N ALA A 233 -9.89 -5.22 14.82
CA ALA A 233 -9.20 -5.55 16.06
C ALA A 233 -7.74 -5.98 15.82
N LEU A 234 -7.49 -6.81 14.79
CA LEU A 234 -6.15 -7.24 14.39
C LEU A 234 -5.25 -6.06 14.06
N TYR A 235 -5.70 -5.14 13.20
CA TYR A 235 -4.96 -3.92 12.88
C TYR A 235 -4.70 -3.05 14.11
N THR A 236 -5.72 -2.83 14.94
CA THR A 236 -5.61 -2.03 16.16
C THR A 236 -4.53 -2.58 17.09
N ARG A 237 -4.49 -3.91 17.26
CA ARG A 237 -3.50 -4.58 18.11
C ARG A 237 -2.08 -4.49 17.52
N LEU A 238 -1.91 -4.82 16.23
CA LEU A 238 -0.61 -4.78 15.54
C LEU A 238 0.02 -3.37 15.48
N LEU A 239 -0.82 -2.33 15.51
CA LEU A 239 -0.41 -0.93 15.45
C LEU A 239 -0.38 -0.25 16.84
N SER A 240 -0.51 -1.03 17.91
CA SER A 240 -0.16 -0.56 19.25
C SER A 240 1.34 -0.25 19.33
N ASP A 241 1.71 0.74 20.16
CA ASP A 241 3.12 1.16 20.27
C ASP A 241 4.00 0.02 20.81
N ALA A 242 3.41 -0.87 21.62
CA ALA A 242 4.02 -2.09 22.13
C ALA A 242 4.37 -3.08 21.02
N GLU A 243 3.43 -3.34 20.12
CA GLU A 243 3.59 -4.30 19.04
C GLU A 243 4.51 -3.78 17.93
N ILE A 244 4.48 -2.47 17.65
CA ILE A 244 5.48 -1.84 16.77
C ILE A 244 6.89 -2.11 17.34
N ALA A 245 7.13 -1.80 18.62
CA ALA A 245 8.42 -2.02 19.26
C ALA A 245 8.81 -3.51 19.34
N ARG A 246 7.86 -4.41 19.61
CA ARG A 246 8.10 -5.86 19.63
C ARG A 246 8.57 -6.35 18.27
N ARG A 247 7.85 -5.98 17.21
CA ARG A 247 8.20 -6.35 15.85
C ARG A 247 9.55 -5.78 15.43
N ILE A 248 9.89 -4.55 15.85
CA ILE A 248 11.21 -3.94 15.57
C ILE A 248 12.32 -4.79 16.21
N ARG A 249 12.17 -5.13 17.49
CA ARG A 249 13.15 -5.99 18.19
C ARG A 249 13.31 -7.34 17.50
N ASN A 250 12.20 -7.96 17.10
CA ASN A 250 12.22 -9.24 16.38
C ASN A 250 12.93 -9.11 15.02
N LYS A 251 12.62 -8.09 14.22
CA LYS A 251 13.32 -7.83 12.95
C LYS A 251 14.81 -7.61 13.17
N VAL A 252 15.20 -6.69 14.06
CA VAL A 252 16.60 -6.33 14.35
C VAL A 252 17.43 -7.52 14.85
N ARG A 253 16.79 -8.52 15.49
CA ARG A 253 17.43 -9.76 15.92
C ARG A 253 17.92 -10.61 14.74
N TYR A 254 17.17 -10.65 13.64
CA TYR A 254 17.46 -11.52 12.49
C TYR A 254 18.01 -10.77 11.28
N LEU A 255 17.65 -9.49 11.09
CA LEU A 255 18.12 -8.66 9.98
C LEU A 255 19.57 -8.22 10.23
N ARG A 256 20.50 -8.91 9.57
CA ARG A 256 21.95 -8.67 9.67
C ARG A 256 22.41 -7.86 8.47
N GLU A 257 23.22 -6.82 8.71
CA GLU A 257 23.84 -6.00 7.67
C GLU A 257 22.83 -5.55 6.59
N PRO A 258 21.84 -4.71 6.97
CA PRO A 258 20.84 -4.24 6.02
C PRO A 258 21.51 -3.51 4.86
N GLN A 259 21.09 -3.80 3.63
CA GLN A 259 21.59 -3.14 2.40
C GLN A 259 21.17 -1.66 2.29
N TYR A 260 20.53 -1.12 3.32
CA TYR A 260 20.09 0.27 3.37
C TYR A 260 21.30 1.23 3.47
N GLN A 261 21.75 1.73 2.34
CA GLN A 261 22.70 2.84 2.28
C GLN A 261 21.91 4.15 2.20
N SER A 262 21.70 4.79 3.35
CA SER A 262 21.14 6.14 3.36
C SER A 262 22.16 7.12 2.77
N ALA A 263 21.77 7.81 1.70
CA ALA A 263 22.54 8.90 1.12
C ALA A 263 22.55 10.17 2.00
N PHE A 264 21.85 10.17 3.14
CA PHE A 264 21.75 11.32 4.02
C PHE A 264 23.06 11.54 4.81
N SER A 265 23.48 12.80 4.87
CA SER A 265 24.54 13.29 5.73
C SER A 265 24.21 13.06 7.22
N VAL A 266 25.22 13.13 8.08
CA VAL A 266 25.03 12.98 9.54
C VAL A 266 24.05 14.04 10.09
N ALA A 267 24.14 15.28 9.60
CA ALA A 267 23.24 16.36 10.02
C ALA A 267 21.77 16.08 9.63
N GLU A 268 21.53 15.58 8.41
CA GLU A 268 20.19 15.20 7.96
C GLU A 268 19.64 14.03 8.78
N ARG A 269 20.46 13.02 9.09
CA ARG A 269 20.06 11.89 9.95
C ARG A 269 19.64 12.36 11.33
N LEU A 270 20.40 13.26 11.96
CA LEU A 270 20.06 13.85 13.25
C LEU A 270 18.77 14.67 13.17
N ARG A 271 18.56 15.42 12.07
CA ARG A 271 17.33 16.17 11.84
C ARG A 271 16.12 15.25 11.69
N ILE A 272 16.24 14.19 10.89
CA ILE A 272 15.18 13.17 10.71
C ILE A 272 14.86 12.52 12.05
N PHE A 273 15.88 12.09 12.80
CA PHE A 273 15.70 11.53 14.14
C PHE A 273 14.94 12.49 15.06
N GLY A 274 15.37 13.76 15.14
CA GLY A 274 14.70 14.78 15.95
C GLY A 274 13.25 15.01 15.53
N GLN A 275 12.97 15.01 14.22
CA GLN A 275 11.60 15.14 13.71
C GLN A 275 10.73 13.93 14.04
N VAL A 276 11.24 12.71 13.89
CA VAL A 276 10.53 11.48 14.28
C VAL A 276 10.25 11.49 15.77
N PHE A 277 11.23 11.88 16.58
CA PHE A 277 11.06 11.95 18.02
C PHE A 277 10.01 12.98 18.43
N VAL A 278 10.12 14.22 17.94
CA VAL A 278 9.23 15.32 18.33
C VAL A 278 7.82 15.18 17.74
N LYS A 279 7.69 14.76 16.48
CA LYS A 279 6.40 14.69 15.77
C LYS A 279 5.74 13.31 15.84
N GLY A 280 6.52 12.24 16.02
CA GLY A 280 6.01 10.86 16.04
C GLY A 280 5.98 10.24 17.43
N ILE A 281 7.07 10.33 18.18
CA ILE A 281 7.23 9.63 19.47
C ILE A 281 6.61 10.41 20.64
N LEU A 282 7.00 11.67 20.87
CA LEU A 282 6.52 12.48 21.99
C LEU A 282 4.99 12.62 22.05
N PRO A 283 4.26 12.81 20.93
CA PRO A 283 2.79 12.92 20.98
C PRO A 283 2.09 11.64 21.45
N GLY A 284 2.78 10.49 21.47
CA GLY A 284 2.28 9.23 22.05
C GLY A 284 2.44 9.11 23.56
N GLY A 285 3.00 10.13 24.22
CA GLY A 285 3.21 10.15 25.67
C GLY A 285 4.33 9.25 26.17
N ILE A 286 4.37 9.05 27.50
CA ILE A 286 5.44 8.32 28.19
C ILE A 286 5.50 6.86 27.73
N GLY A 287 4.34 6.21 27.52
CA GLY A 287 4.25 4.83 27.05
C GLY A 287 4.97 4.62 25.71
N ARG A 288 4.63 5.42 24.68
CA ARG A 288 5.31 5.34 23.37
C ARG A 288 6.79 5.62 23.48
N THR A 289 7.16 6.62 24.28
CA THR A 289 8.57 6.97 24.50
C THR A 289 9.34 5.81 25.09
N TRP A 290 8.78 5.10 26.08
CA TRP A 290 9.38 3.90 26.64
C TRP A 290 9.54 2.79 25.61
N TYR A 291 8.48 2.49 24.84
CA TYR A 291 8.54 1.46 23.79
C TYR A 291 9.58 1.78 22.72
N PHE A 292 9.65 3.05 22.28
CA PHE A 292 10.67 3.53 21.36
C PHE A 292 12.08 3.29 21.91
N LEU A 293 12.37 3.75 23.12
CA LEU A 293 13.67 3.57 23.75
C LEU A 293 14.02 2.08 23.93
N SER A 294 13.04 1.25 24.31
CA SER A 294 13.21 -0.20 24.47
C SER A 294 13.47 -0.96 23.16
N SER A 295 13.28 -0.32 22.01
CA SER A 295 13.51 -0.90 20.68
C SER A 295 14.84 -0.47 20.05
N LEU A 296 15.55 0.48 20.68
CA LEU A 296 16.81 0.99 20.14
C LEU A 296 17.90 -0.10 20.19
N PRO A 297 18.72 -0.23 19.13
CA PRO A 297 19.73 -1.28 19.04
C PRO A 297 21.01 -0.85 19.76
N ILE A 298 21.00 -0.85 21.11
CA ILE A 298 22.10 -0.36 21.95
C ILE A 298 23.45 -1.02 21.59
N PHE A 299 23.44 -2.32 21.29
CA PHE A 299 24.65 -3.08 20.93
C PHE A 299 24.93 -3.15 19.42
N ALA A 300 24.11 -2.51 18.58
CA ALA A 300 24.29 -2.49 17.13
C ALA A 300 23.89 -1.12 16.52
N PRO A 301 24.66 -0.03 16.77
CA PRO A 301 24.31 1.32 16.32
C PRO A 301 24.13 1.46 14.80
N SER A 302 24.78 0.60 14.01
CA SER A 302 24.60 0.55 12.54
C SER A 302 23.16 0.25 12.12
N ARG A 303 22.34 -0.35 13.00
CA ARG A 303 20.93 -0.67 12.75
C ARG A 303 19.97 0.44 13.19
N LEU A 304 20.46 1.56 13.74
CA LEU A 304 19.60 2.65 14.19
C LEU A 304 18.73 3.20 13.06
N SER A 305 19.30 3.35 11.85
CA SER A 305 18.54 3.87 10.69
C SER A 305 17.35 2.98 10.33
N LEU A 306 17.51 1.66 10.44
CA LEU A 306 16.43 0.68 10.25
C LEU A 306 15.33 0.85 11.31
N VAL A 307 15.71 0.96 12.59
CA VAL A 307 14.74 1.14 13.68
C VAL A 307 13.94 2.42 13.52
N ILE A 308 14.59 3.51 13.11
CA ILE A 308 13.90 4.78 12.83
C ILE A 308 12.95 4.64 11.65
N ALA A 309 13.38 4.00 10.55
CA ALA A 309 12.53 3.74 9.39
C ALA A 309 11.30 2.88 9.76
N ASP A 310 11.50 1.82 10.55
CA ASP A 310 10.41 0.96 11.01
C ASP A 310 9.42 1.67 11.94
N TRP A 311 9.89 2.58 12.81
CA TRP A 311 8.98 3.43 13.59
C TRP A 311 8.19 4.38 12.71
N ILE A 312 8.81 4.96 11.68
CA ILE A 312 8.09 5.80 10.69
C ILE A 312 7.01 4.97 10.02
N ILE A 313 7.32 3.75 9.56
CA ILE A 313 6.36 2.83 8.94
C ILE A 313 5.22 2.52 9.91
N GLY A 314 5.53 2.06 11.13
CA GLY A 314 4.52 1.69 12.13
C GLY A 314 3.59 2.83 12.50
N LEU A 315 4.12 4.05 12.70
CA LEU A 315 3.31 5.24 13.00
C LEU A 315 2.48 5.70 11.79
N SER A 316 3.03 5.59 10.58
CA SER A 316 2.30 5.95 9.35
C SER A 316 1.13 4.99 9.12
N MET A 317 1.35 3.68 9.29
CA MET A 317 0.29 2.67 9.23
C MET A 317 -0.75 2.87 10.34
N LYS A 318 -0.32 3.24 11.56
CA LYS A 318 -1.22 3.60 12.66
C LYS A 318 -2.12 4.77 12.31
N GLU A 319 -1.56 5.85 11.75
CA GLU A 319 -2.36 7.01 11.32
C GLU A 319 -3.29 6.63 10.16
N PHE A 320 -2.85 5.79 9.22
CA PHE A 320 -3.67 5.29 8.11
C PHE A 320 -4.86 4.45 8.61
N ALA A 321 -4.59 3.43 9.44
CA ALA A 321 -5.63 2.57 10.01
C ALA A 321 -6.62 3.37 10.84
N ALA A 322 -6.17 4.36 11.64
CA ALA A 322 -7.06 5.24 12.38
C ALA A 322 -8.00 6.07 11.47
N ARG A 323 -7.60 6.38 10.24
CA ARG A 323 -8.44 7.13 9.28
C ARG A 323 -9.39 6.24 8.49
N LYS A 324 -9.01 4.99 8.21
CA LYS A 324 -9.75 4.07 7.33
C LYS A 324 -10.59 3.05 8.10
N LEU A 325 -10.11 2.60 9.26
CA LEU A 325 -10.69 1.51 10.05
C LEU A 325 -11.38 1.95 11.34
N ALA A 326 -11.18 3.17 11.86
CA ALA A 326 -11.84 3.57 13.12
C ALA A 326 -13.35 3.79 12.93
N ALA A 327 -14.20 2.98 13.57
CA ALA A 327 -15.65 3.09 13.46
C ALA A 327 -16.16 4.18 14.41
N ASP A 328 -16.86 5.18 13.88
CA ASP A 328 -17.68 6.06 14.71
C ASP A 328 -19.16 5.85 14.32
N PRO A 329 -19.94 5.09 15.11
CA PRO A 329 -21.36 4.84 14.83
C PRO A 329 -22.22 6.12 14.85
N PHE A 330 -21.67 7.27 15.23
CA PHE A 330 -22.33 8.58 15.17
C PHE A 330 -21.94 9.42 13.93
N GLU A 331 -21.29 8.84 12.92
CA GLU A 331 -20.78 9.61 11.77
C GLU A 331 -21.86 10.29 10.93
N SER A 332 -22.99 9.65 10.57
CA SER A 332 -23.88 10.19 9.51
C SER A 332 -24.39 11.61 9.82
N HIS A 333 -24.99 11.85 11.00
CA HIS A 333 -25.44 13.19 11.42
C HIS A 333 -24.29 14.21 11.54
N ALA A 334 -23.08 13.74 11.84
CA ALA A 334 -21.91 14.58 11.96
C ALA A 334 -21.30 14.91 10.58
N VAL A 335 -21.41 14.00 9.61
CA VAL A 335 -21.02 14.19 8.21
C VAL A 335 -21.99 15.15 7.55
N GLU A 336 -23.30 14.96 7.68
CA GLU A 336 -24.30 15.86 7.12
C GLU A 336 -24.11 17.30 7.57
N ARG A 337 -23.89 17.54 8.87
CA ARG A 337 -23.60 18.89 9.39
C ARG A 337 -22.34 19.50 8.78
N ARG A 338 -21.31 18.69 8.52
CA ARG A 338 -20.05 19.15 7.91
C ARG A 338 -20.20 19.38 6.40
N VAL A 339 -20.98 18.56 5.71
CA VAL A 339 -21.37 18.75 4.30
C VAL A 339 -22.19 20.03 4.15
N ALA A 340 -23.15 20.27 5.04
CA ALA A 340 -23.92 21.50 5.08
C ALA A 340 -23.01 22.72 5.29
N ALA A 341 -22.05 22.64 6.24
CA ALA A 341 -21.08 23.72 6.47
C ALA A 341 -20.16 23.96 5.26
N LEU A 342 -19.81 22.92 4.50
CA LEU A 342 -19.10 23.06 3.23
C LEU A 342 -19.99 23.76 2.20
N ARG A 343 -21.24 23.29 2.03
CA ARG A 343 -22.23 23.90 1.12
C ARG A 343 -22.42 25.38 1.39
N THR A 344 -22.61 25.78 2.65
CA THR A 344 -22.72 27.20 3.04
C THR A 344 -21.47 27.99 2.67
N ALA A 345 -20.27 27.42 2.85
CA ALA A 345 -19.02 28.10 2.55
C ALA A 345 -18.80 28.38 1.05
N ILE A 346 -19.41 27.55 0.19
CA ILE A 346 -19.31 27.64 -1.27
C ILE A 346 -20.63 28.04 -1.95
N ASP A 347 -21.65 28.44 -1.19
CA ASP A 347 -23.01 28.69 -1.67
C ASP A 347 -23.07 29.69 -2.83
N SER A 348 -22.22 30.72 -2.79
CA SER A 348 -22.11 31.70 -3.88
C SER A 348 -21.68 31.08 -5.22
N TYR A 349 -20.84 30.03 -5.20
CA TYR A 349 -20.38 29.34 -6.40
C TYR A 349 -21.42 28.31 -6.87
N VAL A 350 -22.11 27.67 -5.93
CA VAL A 350 -23.23 26.75 -6.22
C VAL A 350 -24.37 27.50 -6.91
N LYS A 351 -24.77 28.66 -6.37
CA LYS A 351 -25.83 29.51 -6.98
C LYS A 351 -25.46 30.04 -8.36
N LYS A 352 -24.18 30.27 -8.63
CA LYS A 352 -23.67 30.67 -9.96
C LYS A 352 -23.54 29.49 -10.94
N GLY A 353 -23.80 28.26 -10.51
CA GLY A 353 -23.64 27.06 -11.33
C GLY A 353 -22.18 26.66 -11.60
N LEU A 354 -21.20 27.29 -10.94
CA LEU A 354 -19.77 27.04 -11.13
C LEU A 354 -19.32 25.73 -10.48
N VAL A 355 -20.01 25.33 -9.40
CA VAL A 355 -19.70 24.15 -8.61
C VAL A 355 -20.99 23.43 -8.23
N THR A 356 -21.00 22.11 -8.31
CA THR A 356 -22.04 21.29 -7.70
C THR A 356 -21.45 20.45 -6.58
N LEU A 357 -22.22 20.29 -5.50
CA LEU A 357 -21.87 19.45 -4.36
C LEU A 357 -22.98 18.43 -4.17
N THR A 358 -22.65 17.15 -4.29
CA THR A 358 -23.56 16.04 -3.99
C THR A 358 -22.99 15.20 -2.84
N HIS A 359 -23.90 14.60 -2.08
CA HIS A 359 -23.58 13.73 -0.96
C HIS A 359 -24.46 12.50 -1.10
N ARG A 360 -23.84 11.32 -1.11
CA ARG A 360 -24.52 10.03 -1.04
C ARG A 360 -24.28 9.45 0.35
N ASP A 361 -25.37 9.16 1.05
CA ASP A 361 -25.34 8.53 2.36
C ASP A 361 -25.19 7.01 2.15
N THR A 362 -23.95 6.61 1.93
CA THR A 362 -23.49 5.22 1.81
C THR A 362 -22.77 4.82 3.11
N PRO A 363 -22.53 3.52 3.39
CA PRO A 363 -21.81 3.07 4.60
C PRO A 363 -20.46 3.79 4.82
N ILE A 364 -19.81 4.18 3.73
CA ILE A 364 -18.74 5.18 3.70
C ILE A 364 -19.28 6.38 2.92
N PRO A 365 -19.53 7.55 3.53
CA PRO A 365 -20.16 8.67 2.83
C PRO A 365 -19.34 9.13 1.62
N ASP A 366 -19.98 9.32 0.48
CA ASP A 366 -19.31 9.77 -0.75
C ASP A 366 -19.77 11.18 -1.11
N ILE A 367 -18.80 12.09 -1.21
CA ILE A 367 -19.04 13.52 -1.44
C ILE A 367 -18.41 13.87 -2.77
N THR A 368 -19.24 14.27 -3.74
CA THR A 368 -18.75 14.71 -5.05
C THR A 368 -18.81 16.23 -5.14
N LEU A 369 -17.66 16.83 -5.44
CA LEU A 369 -17.48 18.25 -5.74
C LEU A 369 -17.17 18.35 -7.24
N SER A 370 -18.17 18.65 -8.07
CA SER A 370 -17.93 18.92 -9.49
C SER A 370 -17.63 20.40 -9.70
N ILE A 371 -16.51 20.68 -10.36
CA ILE A 371 -16.03 22.00 -10.70
C ILE A 371 -16.20 22.16 -12.21
N ARG A 372 -17.05 23.11 -12.61
CA ARG A 372 -17.41 23.36 -14.01
C ARG A 372 -16.62 24.48 -14.66
N GLU A 373 -16.32 25.55 -13.92
CA GLU A 373 -15.67 26.75 -14.43
C GLU A 373 -14.80 27.46 -13.37
N LEU A 374 -14.21 28.61 -13.74
CA LEU A 374 -13.23 29.40 -13.00
C LEU A 374 -13.57 29.51 -11.51
N LEU A 375 -12.70 28.91 -10.70
CA LEU A 375 -12.63 29.19 -9.27
C LEU A 375 -11.72 30.41 -9.07
N ASP A 376 -11.93 31.15 -7.99
CA ASP A 376 -11.00 32.18 -7.53
C ASP A 376 -10.26 31.67 -6.28
N GLN A 377 -9.22 32.39 -5.85
CA GLN A 377 -8.51 32.04 -4.61
C GLN A 377 -9.45 32.04 -3.38
N GLN A 378 -10.55 32.79 -3.41
CA GLN A 378 -11.50 32.81 -2.30
C GLN A 378 -12.21 31.48 -2.13
N PHE A 379 -12.52 30.78 -3.23
CA PHE A 379 -13.07 29.42 -3.17
C PHE A 379 -12.17 28.50 -2.37
N SER A 380 -10.88 28.41 -2.73
CA SER A 380 -9.90 27.58 -2.03
C SER A 380 -9.71 27.99 -0.56
N ARG A 381 -9.80 29.29 -0.23
CA ARG A 381 -9.74 29.77 1.16
C ARG A 381 -10.95 29.33 1.98
N ARG A 382 -12.15 29.26 1.37
CA ARG A 382 -13.40 28.88 2.05
C ARG A 382 -13.63 27.37 2.11
N ALA A 383 -13.38 26.67 1.01
CA ALA A 383 -13.65 25.24 0.86
C ALA A 383 -12.64 24.36 1.62
N VAL A 384 -11.32 24.62 1.46
CA VAL A 384 -10.26 23.76 2.02
C VAL A 384 -10.38 23.53 3.52
N PRO A 385 -10.60 24.54 4.38
CA PRO A 385 -10.73 24.30 5.82
C PRO A 385 -11.93 23.40 6.17
N LYS A 386 -13.04 23.52 5.42
CA LYS A 386 -14.24 22.70 5.61
C LYS A 386 -14.01 21.27 5.14
N ILE A 387 -13.41 21.10 3.95
CA ILE A 387 -13.03 19.78 3.41
C ILE A 387 -12.05 19.08 4.36
N ARG A 388 -11.00 19.76 4.82
CA ARG A 388 -10.04 19.18 5.77
C ARG A 388 -10.71 18.77 7.08
N ARG A 389 -11.63 19.59 7.60
CA ARG A 389 -12.35 19.25 8.84
C ARG A 389 -13.31 18.08 8.64
N LEU A 390 -13.96 17.98 7.49
CA LEU A 390 -14.77 16.85 7.07
C LEU A 390 -13.92 15.58 7.01
N LEU A 391 -12.85 15.56 6.21
CA LEU A 391 -11.99 14.38 6.03
C LEU A 391 -11.24 13.97 7.31
N LYS A 392 -10.88 14.94 8.17
CA LYS A 392 -10.23 14.67 9.46
C LYS A 392 -11.14 13.93 10.46
N HIS A 393 -12.44 14.17 10.40
CA HIS A 393 -13.39 13.77 11.43
C HIS A 393 -14.58 12.98 10.85
N SER A 394 -14.33 12.26 9.75
CA SER A 394 -15.26 11.30 9.16
C SER A 394 -14.46 10.29 8.33
N ARG A 395 -15.11 9.22 7.85
CA ARG A 395 -14.58 8.28 6.84
C ARG A 395 -14.88 8.68 5.39
N ALA A 396 -15.57 9.80 5.16
CA ALA A 396 -16.06 10.20 3.85
C ALA A 396 -14.98 10.23 2.74
N ASN A 397 -15.32 9.75 1.55
CA ASN A 397 -14.49 9.96 0.36
C ASN A 397 -14.89 11.30 -0.30
N LEU A 398 -13.92 11.94 -0.94
CA LEU A 398 -14.16 13.14 -1.74
C LEU A 398 -13.81 12.86 -3.20
N THR A 399 -14.79 12.95 -4.07
CA THR A 399 -14.59 12.95 -5.51
C THR A 399 -14.54 14.39 -6.00
N VAL A 400 -13.38 14.86 -6.47
CA VAL A 400 -13.23 16.15 -7.16
C VAL A 400 -13.36 15.90 -8.65
N ARG A 401 -14.49 16.29 -9.23
CA ARG A 401 -14.75 16.11 -10.66
C ARG A 401 -14.47 17.40 -11.42
N LEU A 402 -13.67 17.31 -12.47
CA LEU A 402 -13.27 18.43 -13.32
C LEU A 402 -13.96 18.28 -14.69
N GLU A 403 -15.00 19.07 -14.94
CA GLU A 403 -15.88 18.90 -16.12
C GLU A 403 -15.44 19.75 -17.33
N SER A 404 -14.81 20.92 -17.11
CA SER A 404 -14.22 21.75 -18.17
C SER A 404 -13.22 22.74 -17.56
N LEU A 405 -11.95 22.73 -18.00
CA LEU A 405 -10.91 23.61 -17.46
C LEU A 405 -10.21 24.34 -18.60
N GLN A 406 -10.19 25.68 -18.54
CA GLN A 406 -9.31 26.50 -19.37
C GLN A 406 -7.95 26.69 -18.66
N ALA A 407 -6.90 27.08 -19.40
CA ALA A 407 -5.54 27.26 -18.85
C ALA A 407 -5.43 28.09 -17.55
N PRO A 408 -6.21 29.18 -17.33
CA PRO A 408 -6.16 29.96 -16.08
C PRO A 408 -6.67 29.17 -14.85
N HIS A 409 -7.29 28.01 -15.05
CA HIS A 409 -7.92 27.22 -13.99
C HIS A 409 -6.96 26.21 -13.36
N LEU A 410 -5.86 25.88 -14.05
CA LEU A 410 -4.92 24.82 -13.68
C LEU A 410 -4.21 25.12 -12.35
N GLU A 411 -3.63 26.31 -12.22
CA GLU A 411 -2.88 26.74 -11.02
C GLU A 411 -3.77 26.72 -9.76
N GLN A 412 -5.05 27.04 -9.91
CA GLN A 412 -5.97 27.05 -8.78
C GLN A 412 -6.40 25.65 -8.34
N ILE A 413 -6.56 24.72 -9.28
CA ILE A 413 -6.81 23.31 -8.98
C ILE A 413 -5.58 22.69 -8.33
N GLU A 414 -4.38 22.97 -8.85
CA GLU A 414 -3.12 22.56 -8.23
C GLU A 414 -3.00 23.07 -6.79
N HIS A 415 -3.29 24.36 -6.54
CA HIS A 415 -3.26 24.92 -5.20
C HIS A 415 -4.33 24.32 -4.26
N LEU A 416 -5.52 24.00 -4.79
CA LEU A 416 -6.56 23.29 -4.05
C LEU A 416 -6.06 21.89 -3.64
N LEU A 417 -5.57 21.11 -4.60
CA LEU A 417 -5.08 19.74 -4.39
C LEU A 417 -3.86 19.75 -3.46
N ALA A 418 -2.88 20.62 -3.67
CA ALA A 418 -1.70 20.78 -2.82
C ALA A 418 -2.07 20.93 -1.32
N ARG A 419 -3.12 21.71 -1.02
CA ARG A 419 -3.58 21.92 0.36
C ARG A 419 -4.39 20.76 0.95
N LEU A 420 -4.81 19.81 0.11
CA LEU A 420 -5.54 18.61 0.44
C LEU A 420 -4.67 17.33 0.42
N GLN A 421 -3.40 17.40 0.00
CA GLN A 421 -2.48 16.25 -0.12
C GLN A 421 -2.45 15.33 1.12
N LYS A 422 -2.61 15.89 2.33
CA LYS A 422 -2.67 15.10 3.57
C LYS A 422 -3.75 13.99 3.54
N TYR A 423 -4.83 14.19 2.77
CA TYR A 423 -5.96 13.27 2.66
C TYR A 423 -6.09 12.69 1.24
N GLY A 424 -5.02 12.74 0.44
CA GLY A 424 -5.06 12.32 -0.96
C GLY A 424 -5.55 10.88 -1.17
N ASP A 425 -5.27 9.99 -0.21
CA ASP A 425 -5.71 8.59 -0.15
C ASP A 425 -7.25 8.40 -0.08
N ARG A 426 -7.99 9.49 0.14
CA ARG A 426 -9.46 9.56 0.19
C ARG A 426 -10.03 10.54 -0.83
N ILE A 427 -9.19 11.07 -1.71
CA ILE A 427 -9.58 12.04 -2.72
C ILE A 427 -9.37 11.42 -4.10
N SER A 428 -10.49 11.23 -4.81
CA SER A 428 -10.48 10.83 -6.21
C SER A 428 -10.62 12.06 -7.08
N VAL A 429 -9.68 12.28 -7.98
CA VAL A 429 -9.74 13.36 -8.97
C VAL A 429 -10.21 12.77 -10.29
N VAL A 430 -11.43 13.09 -10.67
CA VAL A 430 -12.05 12.63 -11.93
C VAL A 430 -11.82 13.68 -12.99
N VAL A 431 -11.14 13.29 -14.07
CA VAL A 431 -10.73 14.19 -15.15
C VAL A 431 -11.17 13.60 -16.48
N ASP A 432 -11.69 14.42 -17.39
CA ASP A 432 -11.91 14.02 -18.79
C ASP A 432 -10.56 13.67 -19.43
N GLU A 433 -10.48 12.59 -20.22
CA GLU A 433 -9.24 12.17 -20.90
C GLU A 433 -8.52 13.30 -21.63
N ASN A 434 -9.28 14.26 -22.20
CA ASN A 434 -8.73 15.40 -22.93
C ASN A 434 -7.95 16.40 -22.04
N LEU A 435 -8.14 16.33 -20.71
CA LEU A 435 -7.51 17.20 -19.73
C LEU A 435 -6.36 16.52 -18.96
N HIS A 436 -6.15 15.20 -19.15
CA HIS A 436 -5.17 14.41 -18.39
C HIS A 436 -3.73 14.95 -18.49
N GLY A 437 -3.33 15.47 -19.66
CA GLY A 437 -1.98 16.02 -19.88
C GLY A 437 -1.82 17.49 -19.49
N LEU A 438 -2.90 18.17 -19.09
CA LEU A 438 -2.89 19.61 -18.79
C LEU A 438 -2.77 19.90 -17.28
N ILE A 439 -3.15 18.95 -16.43
CA ILE A 439 -3.12 19.10 -14.97
C ILE A 439 -2.05 18.17 -14.40
N PRO A 440 -0.98 18.69 -13.76
CA PRO A 440 -0.03 17.86 -13.04
C PRO A 440 -0.71 17.34 -11.77
N ILE A 441 -1.43 16.24 -11.91
CA ILE A 441 -2.00 15.51 -10.77
C ILE A 441 -0.96 14.51 -10.31
N ASP A 442 -0.52 14.66 -9.07
CA ASP A 442 0.34 13.67 -8.44
C ASP A 442 -0.46 12.40 -8.11
N SER A 443 -0.43 11.44 -9.03
CA SER A 443 -1.10 10.15 -8.88
C SER A 443 -0.48 9.26 -7.81
N SER A 444 0.64 9.67 -7.19
CA SER A 444 1.16 9.02 -5.98
C SER A 444 0.45 9.48 -4.70
N ILE A 445 -0.28 10.60 -4.77
CA ILE A 445 -1.04 11.17 -3.64
C ILE A 445 -2.53 11.00 -3.83
N PHE A 446 -3.06 11.25 -5.04
CA PHE A 446 -4.48 11.25 -5.34
C PHE A 446 -4.90 10.07 -6.23
N ASN A 447 -6.13 9.58 -6.05
CA ASN A 447 -6.72 8.58 -6.95
C ASN A 447 -7.17 9.27 -8.24
N LEU A 448 -6.40 9.13 -9.31
CA LEU A 448 -6.75 9.71 -10.60
C LEU A 448 -7.70 8.79 -11.38
N VAL A 449 -8.85 9.31 -11.78
CA VAL A 449 -9.85 8.59 -12.57
C VAL A 449 -10.05 9.30 -13.89
N LEU A 450 -9.72 8.63 -14.99
CA LEU A 450 -9.92 9.16 -16.34
C LEU A 450 -11.29 8.76 -16.87
N ARG A 451 -12.09 9.76 -17.26
CA ARG A 451 -13.39 9.56 -17.90
C ARG A 451 -13.22 9.63 -19.41
N SER A 452 -13.54 8.54 -20.12
CA SER A 452 -13.76 8.59 -21.57
C SER A 452 -15.24 8.86 -21.85
N LYS A 453 -15.55 9.66 -22.87
CA LYS A 453 -16.94 9.95 -23.29
C LYS A 453 -17.73 8.70 -23.71
N ASN A 454 -17.06 7.58 -24.00
CA ASN A 454 -17.70 6.36 -24.50
C ASN A 454 -18.34 5.50 -23.38
N ALA A 455 -18.09 5.79 -22.10
CA ALA A 455 -18.61 4.99 -20.99
C ALA A 455 -20.07 5.32 -20.60
N GLU A 456 -20.65 6.43 -21.09
CA GLU A 456 -22.05 6.80 -20.80
C GLU A 456 -23.07 6.12 -21.73
N GLN A 457 -22.64 5.36 -22.76
CA GLN A 457 -23.53 4.58 -23.62
C GLN A 457 -23.68 3.10 -23.21
N ALA A 458 -23.00 2.67 -22.15
CA ALA A 458 -22.97 1.26 -21.72
C ALA A 458 -23.33 1.05 -20.23
N ALA A 459 -23.90 2.06 -19.56
CA ALA A 459 -24.39 1.95 -18.18
C ALA A 459 -25.89 2.21 -18.10
#